data_AF-A0A2V8UCQ2-F1
#
_entry.id   AF-A0A2V8UCQ2-F1
#
_cell.length_a   1.000
_cell.length_b   1.000
_cell.length_c   1.000
_cell.angle_alpha   90.00
_cell.angle_beta   90.00
_cell.angle_gamma   90.00
#
_symmetry.space_group_name_H-M   'P 1'
#
loop_
_entity.id
_entity.type
_entity.pdbx_description
1 polymer ?
#
loop_
_entity_poly.entity_id
_entity_poly.type
_entity_poly.pdbx_seq_one_letter_code
_entity_poly.pdbx_strand_id
1 'polypeptide(L)' 'MGIPRSIVELNRIFRRSFAIVDGIVGMEGNGPIQGTPKNCGVLVMGGDLPAVDATCCRIMGIDPARVEYLAMASDNLGI' A
#
# COMPACT_ATOMS: atom_id res chain seq x y z
N MET A 1 16.61 0.40 13.08
CA MET A 1 15.69 0.87 12.02
C MET A 1 14.39 0.12 12.23
N GLY A 2 13.26 0.80 12.44
CA GLY A 2 11.94 0.14 12.45
C GLY A 2 11.50 -0.24 11.03
N ILE A 3 10.60 -1.22 10.90
CA ILE A 3 10.07 -1.67 9.59
C ILE A 3 9.55 -0.49 8.75
N PRO A 4 8.74 0.45 9.29
CA PRO A 4 8.21 1.57 8.52
C PRO A 4 9.28 2.46 7.89
N ARG A 5 10.34 2.78 8.64
CA ARG A 5 11.47 3.59 8.15
C ARG A 5 12.22 2.87 7.04
N SER A 6 12.42 1.56 7.15
CA SER A 6 13.08 0.78 6.10
C SER A 6 12.30 0.83 4.77
N ILE A 7 10.96 0.77 4.82
CA ILE A 7 10.09 0.84 3.64
C ILE A 7 10.21 2.20 2.95
N VAL A 8 10.20 3.30 3.72
CA VAL A 8 10.35 4.66 3.18
C VAL A 8 11.73 4.85 2.54
N GLU A 9 12.80 4.38 3.19
CA GLU A 9 14.15 4.49 2.63
C GLU A 9 14.35 3.65 1.36
N LEU A 10 13.77 2.44 1.30
CA LEU A 10 13.76 1.63 0.07
C LEU A 10 13.09 2.38 -1.09
N ASN A 11 11.93 2.98 -0.83
CA ASN A 11 11.23 3.80 -1.81
C ASN A 11 12.07 4.98 -2.34
N ARG A 12 12.86 5.61 -1.46
CA ARG A 12 13.76 6.71 -1.83
C ARG A 12 14.94 6.28 -2.69
N ILE A 13 15.46 5.07 -2.45
CA ILE A 13 16.59 4.48 -3.19
C ILE A 13 16.12 4.02 -4.57
N PHE A 14 14.96 3.34 -4.64
CA PHE A 14 14.44 2.76 -5.88
C PHE A 14 13.43 3.67 -6.60
N ARG A 15 13.90 4.84 -7.06
CA ARG A 15 13.05 5.89 -7.68
C ARG A 15 12.42 5.54 -9.03
N ARG A 16 12.88 4.48 -9.71
CA ARG A 16 12.35 4.03 -11.02
C ARG A 16 11.60 2.72 -10.87
N SER A 17 10.60 2.73 -9.99
CA SER A 17 9.79 1.56 -9.69
C SER A 17 8.39 1.73 -10.28
N PHE A 18 7.76 0.61 -10.61
CA PHE A 18 6.37 0.58 -11.05
C PHE A 18 5.69 -0.59 -10.34
N ALA A 19 4.62 -0.31 -9.59
CA ALA A 19 3.85 -1.32 -8.89
C ALA A 19 2.61 -1.72 -9.69
N ILE A 20 2.25 -2.98 -9.57
CA ILE A 20 0.98 -3.55 -9.99
C ILE A 20 0.47 -4.41 -8.84
N VAL A 21 -0.75 -4.14 -8.39
CA VAL A 21 -1.44 -4.88 -7.34
C VAL A 21 -2.66 -5.57 -7.95
N ASP A 22 -2.70 -6.89 -7.83
CA ASP A 22 -3.89 -7.68 -8.13
C ASP A 22 -4.83 -7.67 -6.93
N GLY A 23 -5.94 -6.95 -7.08
CA GLY A 23 -7.05 -6.92 -6.14
C GLY A 23 -8.34 -7.41 -6.80
N ILE A 24 -8.29 -8.39 -7.71
CA ILE A 24 -9.50 -8.99 -8.27
C ILE A 24 -10.29 -9.65 -7.13
N VAL A 25 -9.62 -10.48 -6.34
CA VAL A 25 -10.15 -11.03 -5.08
C VAL A 25 -9.21 -10.66 -3.94
N GLY A 26 -9.69 -9.82 -3.02
CA GLY A 26 -9.04 -9.53 -1.76
C GLY A 26 -9.52 -10.44 -0.64
N MET A 27 -9.11 -10.14 0.59
CA MET A 27 -9.54 -10.86 1.79
C MET A 27 -9.87 -9.89 2.93
N GLU A 28 -10.88 -10.20 3.72
CA GLU A 28 -11.26 -9.49 4.95
C GLU A 28 -10.99 -10.36 6.19
N GLY A 29 -10.53 -9.76 7.28
CA GLY A 29 -10.15 -10.46 8.52
C GLY A 29 -8.71 -10.99 8.50
N ASN A 30 -8.48 -12.19 9.05
CA ASN A 30 -7.14 -12.76 9.27
C ASN A 30 -6.60 -13.50 8.02
N GLY A 31 -6.58 -12.80 6.87
CA GLY A 31 -5.87 -13.28 5.68
C GLY A 31 -4.36 -13.46 5.93
N PRO A 32 -3.62 -14.11 5.01
CA PRO A 32 -4.08 -14.69 3.76
C PRO A 32 -4.62 -16.12 3.90
N ILE A 33 -4.51 -16.75 5.08
CA ILE A 33 -4.93 -18.15 5.29
C ILE A 33 -6.36 -18.24 5.84
N GLN A 34 -6.74 -17.34 6.76
CA GLN A 34 -8.02 -17.40 7.49
C GLN A 34 -8.90 -16.17 7.23
N GLY A 35 -8.74 -15.52 6.08
CA GLY A 35 -9.59 -14.39 5.68
C GLY A 35 -10.82 -14.85 4.89
N THR A 36 -11.87 -14.05 4.91
CA THR A 36 -13.03 -14.26 4.03
C THR A 36 -12.75 -13.61 2.68
N PRO A 37 -12.86 -14.34 1.54
CA PRO A 37 -12.66 -13.76 0.22
C PRO A 37 -13.64 -12.59 -0.02
N LYS A 38 -13.12 -11.50 -0.60
CA LYS A 38 -13.90 -10.32 -0.97
C LYS A 38 -13.64 -9.98 -2.42
N ASN A 39 -14.70 -9.96 -3.23
CA ASN A 39 -14.57 -9.57 -4.63
C ASN A 39 -14.39 -8.05 -4.70
N CYS A 40 -13.17 -7.61 -5.00
CA CYS A 40 -12.81 -6.19 -5.08
C CYS A 40 -12.77 -5.73 -6.54
N GLY A 41 -12.42 -6.61 -7.49
CA GLY A 41 -12.54 -6.36 -8.94
C GLY A 41 -11.61 -5.28 -9.48
N VAL A 42 -10.45 -5.06 -8.87
CA VAL A 42 -9.55 -3.95 -9.20
C VAL A 42 -8.13 -4.42 -9.52
N LEU A 43 -7.48 -3.69 -10.43
CA LEU A 43 -6.03 -3.67 -10.58
C LEU A 43 -5.57 -2.26 -10.25
N VAL A 44 -4.61 -2.13 -9.33
CA VAL A 44 -4.02 -0.84 -8.96
C VAL A 44 -2.59 -0.79 -9.48
N MET A 45 -2.22 0.26 -10.18
CA MET A 45 -0.90 0.37 -10.79
C MET A 45 -0.40 1.81 -10.82
N GLY A 46 0.91 2.01 -10.70
CA GLY A 46 1.51 3.33 -10.68
C GLY A 46 3.02 3.33 -10.46
N GLY A 47 3.67 4.44 -10.84
CA GLY A 47 5.11 4.67 -10.64
C GLY A 47 5.47 5.22 -9.25
N ASP A 48 4.46 5.56 -8.46
CA ASP A 48 4.60 6.03 -7.08
C ASP A 48 4.08 4.94 -6.15
N LEU A 49 5.00 4.19 -5.53
CA LEU A 49 4.63 3.02 -4.73
C LEU A 49 3.80 3.37 -3.49
N PRO A 50 4.17 4.38 -2.66
CA PRO A 50 3.32 4.73 -1.54
C PRO A 50 1.96 5.31 -1.96
N ALA A 51 1.84 5.97 -3.12
CA ALA A 51 0.53 6.34 -3.66
C ALA A 51 -0.32 5.13 -4.09
N VAL A 52 0.31 4.09 -4.65
CA VAL A 52 -0.36 2.81 -4.99
C VAL A 52 -0.89 2.15 -3.71
N ASP A 53 -0.06 2.02 -2.68
CA ASP A 53 -0.46 1.43 -1.41
C ASP A 53 -1.55 2.24 -0.69
N ALA A 54 -1.45 3.57 -0.70
CA ALA A 54 -2.50 4.45 -0.17
C ALA A 54 -3.81 4.27 -0.94
N THR A 55 -3.77 4.02 -2.24
CA THR A 55 -4.96 3.70 -3.05
C THR A 55 -5.56 2.35 -2.63
N CYS A 56 -4.74 1.33 -2.42
CA CYS A 56 -5.17 0.05 -1.88
C CYS A 56 -5.84 0.20 -0.49
N CYS A 57 -5.27 1.04 0.39
CA CYS A 57 -5.87 1.34 1.69
C CYS A 57 -7.27 1.94 1.54
N ARG A 58 -7.44 2.93 0.66
CA ARG A 58 -8.75 3.55 0.39
C ARG A 58 -9.77 2.54 -0.15
N ILE A 59 -9.34 1.63 -1.03
CA ILE A 59 -10.19 0.54 -1.55
C ILE A 59 -10.65 -0.38 -0.40
N MET A 60 -9.77 -0.66 0.57
CA MET A 60 -10.10 -1.44 1.76
C MET A 60 -10.89 -0.67 2.83
N GLY A 61 -11.16 0.64 2.64
CA GLY A 61 -11.80 1.49 3.65
C GLY A 61 -10.88 1.88 4.81
N ILE A 62 -9.56 1.74 4.64
CA ILE A 62 -8.54 2.09 5.62
C ILE A 62 -8.02 3.49 5.29
N ASP A 63 -8.00 4.37 6.28
CA ASP A 63 -7.36 5.68 6.17
C ASP A 63 -5.83 5.50 6.03
N PRO A 64 -5.21 5.91 4.89
CA PRO A 64 -3.77 5.80 4.68
C PRO A 64 -2.95 6.51 5.75
N ALA A 65 -3.45 7.59 6.35
CA ALA A 65 -2.74 8.34 7.40
C ALA A 65 -2.60 7.54 8.71
N ARG A 66 -3.39 6.47 8.89
CA ARG A 66 -3.28 5.56 10.04
C ARG A 66 -2.23 4.46 9.82
N VAL A 67 -1.69 4.33 8.61
CA VAL A 67 -0.62 3.38 8.28
C VAL A 67 0.72 4.10 8.43
N GLU A 68 1.51 3.69 9.44
CA GLU A 68 2.70 4.44 9.90
C GLU A 68 3.67 4.82 8.76
N TYR A 69 4.01 3.88 7.87
CA TYR A 69 4.95 4.20 6.78
C TYR A 69 4.35 5.10 5.70
N LEU A 70 3.03 5.06 5.48
CA LEU A 70 2.35 5.93 4.52
C LEU A 70 2.25 7.36 5.06
N ALA A 71 1.95 7.51 6.35
CA ALA A 71 2.04 8.81 7.02
C ALA A 71 3.46 9.39 6.92
N MET A 72 4.48 8.58 7.21
CA MET A 72 5.88 8.99 7.03
C MET A 72 6.24 9.30 5.57
N ALA A 73 5.68 8.59 4.60
CA ALA A 73 5.95 8.81 3.18
C ALA A 73 5.35 10.13 2.68
N SER A 74 4.14 10.50 3.10
CA SER A 74 3.49 11.75 2.71
C SER A 74 4.31 12.98 3.12
N ASP A 75 4.78 13.02 4.37
CA ASP A 75 5.59 14.13 4.90
C ASP A 75 6.95 14.28 4.18
N ASN A 76 7.53 13.19 3.67
CA ASN A 76 8.89 13.15 3.15
C ASN A 76 9.00 13.08 1.61
N LEU A 77 7.92 12.69 0.92
CA LEU A 77 7.89 12.46 -0.53
C LEU A 77 6.91 13.37 -1.27
N GLY A 78 6.06 14.14 -0.56
CA GLY A 78 5.14 15.10 -1.18
C GLY A 78 3.96 14.45 -1.91
N ILE A 79 3.50 13.31 -1.41
CA ILE A 79 2.33 12.57 -1.91
C ILE A 79 1.09 12.80 -1.05
#